data_AF-A0A0F8DCU6-F1
#
_entry.id   AF-A0A0F8DCU6-F1
#
_cell.length_a   1.000
_cell.length_b   1.000
_cell.length_c   1.000
_cell.angle_alpha   90.00
_cell.angle_beta   90.00
_cell.angle_gamma   90.00
#
_symmetry.space_group_name_H-M   'P 1'
#
loop_
_entity.id
_entity.type
_entity.pdbx_description
1 polymer ?
#
loop_
_entity_poly.entity_id
_entity_poly.type
_entity_poly.pdbx_seq_one_letter_code
_entity_poly.pdbx_strand_id
1 'polypeptide(L)'
;MSPDENNQLVEEDLSLSEFLVPDTPEIKEIKSIYEREHEYSEYLGEIEFSIADYYYNENRKVTDKDFIRALKNIKQNRDKPISFFEKPLEKEIVKSLFEPLEENPLYDHEFTLVLDYVLWVIDNRSWLEGKQAYVKWITYVLGFLSESEEKKYESQFKKFARKMGVSGAQVDMLLMKKDAEDLFEDGDLFEEGSLFENLSPEDIFGEDRTADDLETGFCLMTDEEKFDFLLDKGPDYIELVQDYIMELEGKENFDKIQDFYKKFNEKHRNFPPLHLIIGTAYVGKDPALAKSYFEEALRSVQESKEFPEEIKEDLKSHIDLLTSLLLEEATEKVEEKAGEGKKGKKTCKSGKKTPKKDSESKTNV
;
A
#
# COMPACT_ATOMS: atom_id res chain seq x y z
N MET A 1 2.59 -37.03 45.41
CA MET A 1 1.80 -35.91 45.92
C MET A 1 2.61 -34.65 45.68
N SER A 2 1.95 -33.68 45.09
CA SER A 2 2.41 -32.66 44.13
C SER A 2 3.25 -31.53 44.71
N PRO A 3 4.15 -30.92 43.92
CA PRO A 3 4.61 -29.55 44.11
C PRO A 3 4.00 -28.53 43.11
N ASP A 4 3.17 -28.95 42.15
CA ASP A 4 2.71 -28.04 41.07
C ASP A 4 1.57 -27.07 41.46
N GLU A 5 0.86 -27.30 42.58
CA GLU A 5 -0.27 -26.44 42.98
C GLU A 5 0.18 -25.10 43.62
N ASN A 6 1.40 -25.01 44.15
CA ASN A 6 1.85 -23.80 44.86
C ASN A 6 2.48 -22.74 43.94
N ASN A 7 3.07 -23.11 42.80
CA ASN A 7 3.70 -22.14 41.89
C ASN A 7 2.66 -21.42 41.02
N GLN A 8 1.60 -22.12 40.58
CA GLN A 8 0.51 -21.50 39.80
C GLN A 8 -0.23 -20.40 40.58
N LEU A 9 -0.40 -20.56 41.90
CA LEU A 9 -1.05 -19.56 42.74
C LEU A 9 -0.22 -18.28 42.93
N VAL A 10 1.11 -18.35 42.81
CA VAL A 10 2.00 -17.19 42.95
C VAL A 10 2.00 -16.35 41.67
N GLU A 11 1.94 -17.00 40.50
CA GLU A 11 1.88 -16.30 39.22
C GLU A 11 0.53 -15.59 38.99
N GLU A 12 -0.58 -16.13 39.48
CA GLU A 12 -1.91 -15.53 39.25
C GLU A 12 -2.12 -14.17 39.95
N ASP A 13 -1.29 -13.86 40.94
CA ASP A 13 -1.31 -12.60 41.71
C ASP A 13 -0.38 -11.52 41.14
N LEU A 14 0.49 -11.85 40.17
CA LEU A 14 1.41 -10.90 39.55
C LEU A 14 0.69 -9.95 38.59
N SER A 15 1.10 -8.67 38.59
CA SER A 15 0.68 -7.66 37.60
C SER A 15 1.85 -7.20 36.74
N LEU A 16 1.59 -6.82 35.48
CA LEU A 16 2.63 -6.32 34.57
C LEU A 16 3.26 -5.02 35.10
N SER A 17 2.47 -4.18 35.75
CA SER A 17 2.95 -2.89 36.29
C SER A 17 4.06 -3.01 37.32
N GLU A 18 4.19 -4.16 37.99
CA GLU A 18 5.26 -4.42 38.95
C GLU A 18 6.65 -4.53 38.29
N PHE A 19 6.66 -4.85 36.99
CA PHE A 19 7.88 -5.00 36.18
C PHE A 19 8.15 -3.76 35.31
N LEU A 20 7.30 -2.73 35.37
CA LEU A 20 7.46 -1.50 34.59
C LEU A 20 8.18 -0.42 35.39
N VAL A 21 9.04 0.33 34.71
CA VAL A 21 9.77 1.47 35.27
C VAL A 21 8.91 2.74 35.18
N PRO A 22 8.90 3.61 36.20
CA PRO A 22 8.23 4.90 36.13
C PRO A 22 8.81 5.80 35.03
N ASP A 23 7.93 6.41 34.24
CA ASP A 23 8.33 7.29 33.13
C ASP A 23 9.21 8.47 33.56
N THR A 24 10.16 8.83 32.69
CA THR A 24 10.86 10.13 32.72
C THR A 24 10.24 11.11 31.71
N PRO A 25 10.50 12.43 31.85
CA PRO A 25 10.07 13.42 30.85
C PRO A 25 10.55 13.08 29.43
N GLU A 26 11.78 12.60 29.29
CA GLU A 26 12.40 12.25 28.00
C GLU A 26 11.68 11.07 27.34
N ILE A 27 11.36 10.03 28.13
CA ILE A 27 10.63 8.87 27.61
C ILE A 27 9.23 9.25 27.10
N LYS A 28 8.55 10.19 27.78
CA LYS A 28 7.23 10.68 27.33
C LYS A 28 7.27 11.46 26.02
N GLU A 29 8.45 11.90 25.56
CA GLU A 29 8.60 12.55 24.26
C GLU A 29 8.59 11.55 23.09
N ILE A 30 8.82 10.26 23.34
CA ILE A 30 8.76 9.20 22.33
C ILE A 30 7.31 9.06 21.86
N LYS A 31 7.07 9.21 20.55
CA LYS A 31 5.71 9.16 19.97
C LYS A 31 5.36 7.82 19.36
N SER A 32 6.36 7.07 18.92
CA SER A 32 6.21 5.80 18.21
C SER A 32 7.50 5.01 18.32
N ILE A 33 7.39 3.69 18.21
CA ILE A 33 8.52 2.76 18.09
C ILE A 33 8.77 2.33 16.64
N TYR A 34 8.05 2.92 15.67
CA TYR A 34 8.30 2.72 14.24
C TYR A 34 9.76 3.05 13.89
N GLU A 35 10.41 2.19 13.09
CA GLU A 35 11.86 2.18 12.76
C GLU A 35 12.79 1.81 13.93
N ARG A 36 12.24 1.53 15.12
CA ARG A 36 12.97 1.10 16.32
C ARG A 36 12.47 -0.26 16.82
N GLU A 37 11.80 -1.03 15.97
CA GLU A 37 11.17 -2.31 16.32
C GLU A 37 12.19 -3.30 16.90
N HIS A 38 13.42 -3.27 16.40
CA HIS A 38 14.51 -4.12 16.86
C HIS A 38 14.80 -3.95 18.37
N GLU A 39 14.64 -2.73 18.91
CA GLU A 39 14.85 -2.43 20.33
C GLU A 39 13.75 -3.02 21.22
N TYR A 40 12.57 -3.29 20.67
CA TYR A 40 11.41 -3.84 21.38
C TYR A 40 11.07 -5.26 20.90
N SER A 41 11.97 -5.90 20.16
CA SER A 41 11.72 -7.16 19.46
C SER A 41 11.38 -8.32 20.38
N GLU A 42 11.93 -8.37 21.59
CA GLU A 42 11.60 -9.40 22.59
C GLU A 42 10.12 -9.33 22.99
N TYR A 43 9.61 -8.15 23.35
CA TYR A 43 8.20 -7.98 23.74
C TYR A 43 7.24 -8.15 22.55
N LEU A 44 7.61 -7.60 21.40
CA LEU A 44 6.83 -7.76 20.17
C LEU A 44 6.74 -9.25 19.82
N GLY A 45 7.87 -9.95 19.84
CA GLY A 45 7.94 -11.39 19.60
C GLY A 45 7.05 -12.19 20.54
N GLU A 46 7.09 -11.93 21.85
CA GLU A 46 6.25 -12.64 22.83
C GLU A 46 4.75 -12.41 22.63
N ILE A 47 4.34 -11.17 22.33
CA ILE A 47 2.95 -10.85 22.02
C ILE A 47 2.51 -11.58 20.75
N GLU A 48 3.30 -11.50 19.69
CA GLU A 48 3.00 -12.11 18.39
C GLU A 48 2.96 -13.63 18.46
N PHE A 49 3.90 -14.24 19.19
CA PHE A 49 3.96 -15.66 19.44
C PHE A 49 2.73 -16.13 20.23
N SER A 50 2.36 -15.42 21.30
CA SER A 50 1.17 -15.73 22.10
C SER A 50 -0.12 -15.69 21.27
N ILE A 51 -0.21 -14.74 20.34
CA ILE A 51 -1.35 -14.62 19.41
C ILE A 51 -1.40 -15.82 18.46
N ALA A 52 -0.27 -16.16 17.83
CA ALA A 52 -0.17 -17.26 16.89
C ALA A 52 -0.43 -18.61 17.56
N ASP A 53 0.18 -18.85 18.73
CA ASP A 53 0.04 -20.08 19.50
C ASP A 53 -1.43 -20.28 19.93
N TYR A 54 -2.04 -19.26 20.53
CA TYR A 54 -3.44 -19.33 20.95
C TYR A 54 -4.40 -19.58 19.77
N TYR A 55 -4.17 -18.92 18.63
CA TYR A 55 -4.97 -19.18 17.43
C TYR A 55 -4.77 -20.62 16.94
N TYR A 56 -3.52 -21.09 16.87
CA TYR A 56 -3.16 -22.34 16.22
C TYR A 56 -3.53 -23.57 17.05
N ASN A 57 -3.17 -23.56 18.34
CA ASN A 57 -3.29 -24.68 19.27
C ASN A 57 -4.62 -24.69 20.04
N GLU A 58 -5.12 -23.52 20.44
CA GLU A 58 -6.28 -23.44 21.35
C GLU A 58 -7.60 -23.13 20.61
N ASN A 59 -7.63 -22.10 19.76
CA ASN A 59 -8.89 -21.63 19.17
C ASN A 59 -8.76 -21.02 17.78
N ARG A 60 -8.94 -21.82 16.73
CA ARG A 60 -8.94 -21.38 15.31
C ARG A 60 -10.07 -20.43 14.90
N LYS A 61 -11.03 -20.14 15.79
CA LYS A 61 -12.17 -19.24 15.50
C LYS A 61 -11.96 -17.83 16.02
N VAL A 62 -10.92 -17.58 16.80
CA VAL A 62 -10.57 -16.25 17.30
C VAL A 62 -10.31 -15.31 16.11
N THR A 63 -10.76 -14.06 16.24
CA THR A 63 -10.68 -13.05 15.17
C THR A 63 -9.72 -11.94 15.54
N ASP A 64 -9.24 -11.18 14.56
CA ASP A 64 -8.39 -9.99 14.79
C ASP A 64 -9.07 -9.01 15.77
N LYS A 65 -10.41 -8.88 15.69
CA LYS A 65 -11.21 -8.07 16.63
C LYS A 65 -11.16 -8.57 18.08
N ASP A 66 -10.98 -9.87 18.29
CA ASP A 66 -10.84 -10.43 19.64
C ASP A 66 -9.46 -10.12 20.22
N PHE A 67 -8.40 -10.18 19.41
CA PHE A 67 -7.05 -9.77 19.80
C PHE A 67 -6.96 -8.27 20.06
N ILE A 68 -7.53 -7.43 19.20
CA ILE A 68 -7.61 -5.98 19.43
C ILE A 68 -8.28 -5.69 20.78
N ARG A 69 -9.34 -6.43 21.12
CA ARG A 69 -10.03 -6.28 22.41
C ARG A 69 -9.14 -6.72 23.58
N ALA A 70 -8.42 -7.83 23.43
CA ALA A 70 -7.49 -8.33 24.44
C ALA A 70 -6.36 -7.33 24.70
N LEU A 71 -5.65 -6.87 23.66
CA LEU A 71 -4.55 -5.90 23.76
C LEU A 71 -5.02 -4.57 24.38
N LYS A 72 -6.20 -4.08 23.99
CA LYS A 72 -6.78 -2.88 24.62
C LYS A 72 -7.13 -3.09 26.09
N ASN A 73 -7.62 -4.27 26.45
CA ASN A 73 -7.93 -4.61 27.84
C ASN A 73 -6.67 -4.67 28.70
N ILE A 74 -5.61 -5.32 28.19
CA ILE A 74 -4.29 -5.40 28.83
C ILE A 74 -3.70 -4.01 28.99
N LYS A 75 -3.67 -3.20 27.92
CA LYS A 75 -3.19 -1.82 27.95
C LYS A 75 -3.85 -0.99 29.07
N GLN A 76 -5.17 -1.15 29.26
CA GLN A 76 -5.93 -0.38 30.26
C GLN A 76 -5.83 -0.93 31.69
N ASN A 77 -5.50 -2.20 31.86
CA ASN A 77 -5.57 -2.91 33.15
C ASN A 77 -4.25 -3.63 33.50
N ARG A 78 -3.11 -3.15 32.99
CA ARG A 78 -1.78 -3.71 33.26
C ARG A 78 -1.37 -3.67 34.75
N ASP A 79 -2.05 -2.85 35.55
CA ASP A 79 -1.94 -2.80 37.02
C ASP A 79 -2.71 -3.91 37.73
N LYS A 80 -3.50 -4.70 37.00
CA LYS A 80 -4.29 -5.79 37.57
C LYS A 80 -3.52 -7.11 37.53
N PRO A 81 -3.75 -7.99 38.53
CA PRO A 81 -3.16 -9.32 38.54
C PRO A 81 -3.71 -10.17 37.39
N ILE A 82 -3.01 -11.24 36.99
CA ILE A 82 -3.48 -12.17 35.93
C ILE A 82 -4.89 -12.69 36.20
N SER A 83 -5.22 -12.95 37.48
CA SER A 83 -6.55 -13.43 37.89
C SER A 83 -7.71 -12.51 37.49
N PHE A 84 -7.45 -11.22 37.23
CA PHE A 84 -8.45 -10.27 36.73
C PHE A 84 -8.90 -10.57 35.29
N PHE A 85 -8.02 -11.10 34.44
CA PHE A 85 -8.32 -11.32 33.03
C PHE A 85 -9.15 -12.59 32.85
N GLU A 86 -10.41 -12.46 32.45
CA GLU A 86 -11.31 -13.61 32.34
C GLU A 86 -11.01 -14.48 31.10
N LYS A 87 -10.46 -13.88 30.04
CA LYS A 87 -10.25 -14.59 28.76
C LYS A 87 -8.91 -15.32 28.74
N PRO A 88 -8.88 -16.59 28.29
CA PRO A 88 -7.62 -17.34 28.14
C PRO A 88 -6.56 -16.61 27.33
N LEU A 89 -6.96 -16.02 26.18
CA LEU A 89 -6.05 -15.23 25.34
C LEU A 89 -5.41 -14.05 26.08
N GLU A 90 -6.18 -13.35 26.92
CA GLU A 90 -5.66 -12.20 27.67
C GLU A 90 -4.64 -12.67 28.71
N LYS A 91 -4.92 -13.79 29.38
CA LYS A 91 -3.97 -14.42 30.32
C LYS A 91 -2.69 -14.88 29.62
N GLU A 92 -2.80 -15.45 28.42
CA GLU A 92 -1.66 -15.95 27.65
C GLU A 92 -0.68 -14.81 27.33
N ILE A 93 -1.19 -13.72 26.75
CA ILE A 93 -0.38 -12.55 26.40
C ILE A 93 0.21 -11.89 27.65
N VAL A 94 -0.53 -11.81 28.76
CA VAL A 94 -0.01 -11.22 30.00
C VAL A 94 1.13 -12.06 30.58
N LYS A 95 0.98 -13.39 30.57
CA LYS A 95 2.00 -14.30 31.12
C LYS A 95 3.29 -14.29 30.32
N SER A 96 3.20 -14.30 28.99
CA SER A 96 4.39 -14.29 28.11
C SER A 96 5.23 -13.02 28.27
N LEU A 97 4.63 -11.92 28.73
CA LEU A 97 5.33 -10.66 28.92
C LEU A 97 6.12 -10.56 30.24
N PHE A 98 5.98 -11.48 31.19
CA PHE A 98 6.70 -11.36 32.47
C PHE A 98 8.20 -11.58 32.35
N GLU A 99 8.63 -12.66 31.70
CA GLU A 99 10.05 -12.97 31.52
C GLU A 99 10.81 -11.83 30.81
N PRO A 100 10.37 -11.32 29.63
CA PRO A 100 11.09 -10.23 28.98
C PRO A 100 11.05 -8.92 29.78
N LEU A 101 9.98 -8.64 30.55
CA LEU A 101 9.91 -7.44 31.40
C LEU A 101 10.75 -7.57 32.68
N GLU A 102 10.98 -8.78 33.19
CA GLU A 102 11.87 -9.02 34.32
C GLU A 102 13.35 -8.87 33.91
N GLU A 103 13.71 -9.40 32.74
CA GLU A 103 15.07 -9.31 32.21
C GLU A 103 15.43 -7.90 31.72
N ASN A 104 14.52 -7.31 30.93
CA ASN A 104 14.67 -5.98 30.36
C ASN A 104 13.40 -5.15 30.70
N PRO A 105 13.38 -4.38 31.78
CA PRO A 105 12.21 -3.59 32.15
C PRO A 105 11.94 -2.44 31.16
N LEU A 106 10.68 -2.30 30.73
CA LEU A 106 10.23 -1.14 29.95
C LEU A 106 9.71 -0.01 30.86
N TYR A 107 9.79 1.22 30.37
CA TYR A 107 9.00 2.30 30.95
C TYR A 107 7.51 2.12 30.63
N ASP A 108 6.64 2.62 31.51
CA ASP A 108 5.18 2.50 31.37
C ASP A 108 4.65 3.06 30.02
N HIS A 109 5.22 4.18 29.58
CA HIS A 109 4.92 4.79 28.29
C HIS A 109 5.41 3.94 27.11
N GLU A 110 6.61 3.35 27.19
CA GLU A 110 7.12 2.48 26.12
C GLU A 110 6.32 1.20 25.98
N PHE A 111 5.94 0.58 27.11
CA PHE A 111 5.03 -0.57 27.11
C PHE A 111 3.72 -0.25 26.40
N THR A 112 3.21 0.97 26.60
CA THR A 112 2.01 1.44 25.88
C THR A 112 2.25 1.53 24.37
N LEU A 113 3.42 2.04 23.95
CA LEU A 113 3.79 2.13 22.53
C LEU A 113 3.96 0.77 21.87
N VAL A 114 4.50 -0.22 22.58
CA VAL A 114 4.61 -1.62 22.10
C VAL A 114 3.23 -2.17 21.75
N LEU A 115 2.25 -2.04 22.66
CA LEU A 115 0.88 -2.51 22.40
C LEU A 115 0.20 -1.72 21.26
N ASP A 116 0.44 -0.41 21.18
CA ASP A 116 -0.09 0.42 20.10
C ASP A 116 0.50 0.05 18.74
N TYR A 117 1.79 -0.31 18.70
CA TYR A 117 2.44 -0.79 17.49
C TYR A 117 1.79 -2.08 16.99
N VAL A 118 1.61 -3.09 17.85
CA VAL A 118 0.93 -4.34 17.46
C VAL A 118 -0.50 -4.06 16.97
N LEU A 119 -1.24 -3.17 17.65
CA LEU A 119 -2.57 -2.75 17.20
C LEU A 119 -2.54 -2.11 15.80
N TRP A 120 -1.54 -1.28 15.52
CA TRP A 120 -1.33 -0.65 14.21
C TRP A 120 -0.95 -1.69 13.13
N VAL A 121 -0.11 -2.66 13.45
CA VAL A 121 0.26 -3.78 12.54
C VAL A 121 -0.97 -4.61 12.15
N ILE A 122 -1.88 -4.87 13.11
CA ILE A 122 -3.16 -5.55 12.85
C ILE A 122 -4.03 -4.72 11.90
N ASP A 123 -4.17 -3.42 12.16
CA ASP A 123 -5.01 -2.51 11.37
C ASP A 123 -4.52 -2.42 9.91
N ASN A 124 -3.20 -2.34 9.70
CA ASN A 124 -2.58 -2.33 8.36
C ASN A 124 -2.78 -3.60 7.54
N ARG A 125 -3.34 -4.66 8.12
CA ARG A 125 -3.66 -5.92 7.42
C ARG A 125 -5.16 -6.15 7.29
N SER A 126 -5.99 -5.23 7.79
CA SER A 126 -7.45 -5.32 7.74
C SER A 126 -8.03 -5.37 6.32
N TRP A 127 -7.25 -4.95 5.31
CA TRP A 127 -7.61 -5.02 3.90
C TRP A 127 -7.68 -6.46 3.34
N LEU A 128 -7.08 -7.45 4.02
CA LEU A 128 -7.17 -8.87 3.61
C LEU A 128 -8.54 -9.46 3.95
N GLU A 129 -9.07 -10.28 3.06
CA GLU A 129 -10.42 -10.85 3.24
C GLU A 129 -10.54 -11.74 4.50
N GLY A 130 -11.57 -11.44 5.30
CA GLY A 130 -11.98 -12.23 6.46
C GLY A 130 -11.74 -11.52 7.78
N LYS A 131 -12.15 -12.16 8.88
CA LYS A 131 -11.99 -11.62 10.24
C LYS A 131 -10.67 -12.04 10.91
N GLN A 132 -9.74 -12.58 10.13
CA GLN A 132 -8.57 -13.33 10.61
C GLN A 132 -7.35 -13.03 9.74
N ALA A 133 -7.22 -11.80 9.26
CA ALA A 133 -6.15 -11.37 8.38
C ALA A 133 -4.80 -11.43 9.07
N TYR A 134 -4.66 -10.69 10.18
CA TYR A 134 -3.41 -10.63 10.93
C TYR A 134 -3.09 -11.98 11.56
N VAL A 135 -4.07 -12.64 12.16
CA VAL A 135 -3.80 -13.84 12.97
C VAL A 135 -3.35 -15.01 12.12
N LYS A 136 -3.89 -15.15 10.90
CA LYS A 136 -3.40 -16.14 9.94
C LYS A 136 -2.02 -15.77 9.41
N TRP A 137 -1.78 -14.49 9.18
CA TRP A 137 -0.50 -13.99 8.72
C TRP A 137 0.61 -14.26 9.75
N ILE A 138 0.42 -13.88 11.01
CA ILE A 138 1.45 -14.08 12.04
C ILE A 138 1.68 -15.58 12.33
N THR A 139 0.62 -16.39 12.28
CA THR A 139 0.73 -17.86 12.38
C THR A 139 1.55 -18.45 11.23
N TYR A 140 1.43 -17.86 10.04
CA TYR A 140 2.22 -18.24 8.88
C TYR A 140 3.69 -17.80 9.02
N VAL A 141 3.94 -16.53 9.38
CA VAL A 141 5.29 -15.97 9.55
C VAL A 141 6.08 -16.71 10.62
N LEU A 142 5.44 -17.06 11.75
CA LEU A 142 6.07 -17.78 12.84
C LEU A 142 6.17 -19.31 12.59
N GLY A 143 5.77 -19.79 11.40
CA GLY A 143 5.98 -21.19 11.01
C GLY A 143 5.11 -22.21 11.74
N PHE A 144 3.95 -21.80 12.28
CA PHE A 144 3.04 -22.73 12.95
C PHE A 144 2.29 -23.64 11.96
N LEU A 145 2.07 -23.17 10.73
CA LEU A 145 1.29 -23.89 9.72
C LEU A 145 2.04 -25.12 9.18
N SER A 146 1.31 -26.19 8.86
CA SER A 146 1.88 -27.28 8.07
C SER A 146 2.20 -26.83 6.65
N GLU A 147 3.13 -27.51 5.95
CA GLU A 147 3.45 -27.21 4.54
C GLU A 147 2.19 -27.13 3.63
N SER A 148 1.20 -27.97 3.91
CA SER A 148 -0.06 -27.98 3.14
C SER A 148 -0.92 -26.73 3.41
N GLU A 149 -0.91 -26.25 4.64
CA GLU A 149 -1.65 -25.06 5.06
C GLU A 149 -0.95 -23.78 4.58
N GLU A 150 0.37 -23.74 4.64
CA GLU A 150 1.18 -22.64 4.09
C GLU A 150 0.90 -22.46 2.60
N LYS A 151 1.03 -23.51 1.78
CA LYS A 151 0.77 -23.44 0.33
C LYS A 151 -0.65 -22.96 0.03
N LYS A 152 -1.63 -23.39 0.84
CA LYS A 152 -3.02 -22.96 0.71
C LYS A 152 -3.18 -21.49 1.07
N TYR A 153 -2.56 -21.04 2.16
CA TYR A 153 -2.59 -19.65 2.61
C TYR A 153 -1.92 -18.73 1.59
N GLU A 154 -0.70 -19.04 1.15
CA GLU A 154 0.04 -18.27 0.14
C GLU A 154 -0.75 -18.14 -1.17
N SER A 155 -1.36 -19.23 -1.65
CA SER A 155 -2.18 -19.21 -2.86
C SER A 155 -3.40 -18.29 -2.73
N GLN A 156 -4.06 -18.31 -1.58
CA GLN A 156 -5.19 -17.42 -1.29
C GLN A 156 -4.75 -15.96 -1.19
N PHE A 157 -3.65 -15.71 -0.47
CA PHE A 157 -3.07 -14.39 -0.30
C PHE A 157 -2.65 -13.78 -1.65
N LYS A 158 -1.85 -14.51 -2.45
CA LYS A 158 -1.40 -14.09 -3.79
C LYS A 158 -2.57 -13.79 -4.71
N LYS A 159 -3.61 -14.64 -4.70
CA LYS A 159 -4.82 -14.41 -5.51
C LYS A 159 -5.55 -13.14 -5.09
N PHE A 160 -5.64 -12.85 -3.79
CA PHE A 160 -6.32 -11.66 -3.29
C PHE A 160 -5.51 -10.39 -3.59
N ALA A 161 -4.21 -10.41 -3.30
CA ALA A 161 -3.32 -9.29 -3.50
C ALA A 161 -3.23 -8.84 -4.97
N ARG A 162 -3.17 -9.79 -5.93
CA ARG A 162 -3.25 -9.49 -7.38
C ARG A 162 -4.51 -8.72 -7.77
N LYS A 163 -5.66 -9.03 -7.15
CA LYS A 163 -6.92 -8.30 -7.43
C LYS A 163 -6.93 -6.88 -6.87
N MET A 164 -6.16 -6.67 -5.80
CA MET A 164 -5.96 -5.35 -5.21
C MET A 164 -4.88 -4.54 -5.96
N GLY A 165 -4.27 -5.11 -7.01
CA GLY A 165 -3.17 -4.46 -7.73
C GLY A 165 -1.87 -4.44 -6.92
N VAL A 166 -1.69 -5.36 -5.97
CA VAL A 166 -0.40 -5.53 -5.28
C VAL A 166 0.48 -6.42 -6.14
N SER A 167 1.68 -5.96 -6.46
CA SER A 167 2.60 -6.68 -7.34
C SER A 167 3.19 -7.93 -6.71
N GLY A 168 3.71 -8.84 -7.54
CA GLY A 168 4.32 -10.08 -7.05
C GLY A 168 5.43 -9.85 -6.02
N ALA A 169 6.29 -8.84 -6.24
CA ALA A 169 7.38 -8.48 -5.33
C ALA A 169 6.85 -7.96 -3.98
N GLN A 170 5.86 -7.06 -4.00
CA GLN A 170 5.19 -6.57 -2.79
C GLN A 170 4.50 -7.70 -2.03
N VAL A 171 3.90 -8.66 -2.74
CA VAL A 171 3.29 -9.84 -2.11
C VAL A 171 4.32 -10.72 -1.41
N ASP A 172 5.47 -10.98 -2.05
CA ASP A 172 6.52 -11.79 -1.44
C ASP A 172 7.16 -11.09 -0.23
N MET A 173 7.26 -9.74 -0.26
CA MET A 173 7.63 -8.92 0.90
C MET A 173 6.61 -9.05 2.04
N LEU A 174 5.32 -8.93 1.74
CA LEU A 174 4.25 -9.08 2.74
C LEU A 174 4.18 -10.50 3.32
N LEU A 175 4.58 -11.52 2.56
CA LEU A 175 4.70 -12.90 3.05
C LEU A 175 6.03 -13.16 3.77
N MET A 176 6.94 -12.18 3.84
CA MET A 176 8.25 -12.31 4.49
C MET A 176 9.06 -13.53 4.01
N LYS A 177 8.96 -13.87 2.72
CA LYS A 177 9.60 -15.05 2.10
C LYS A 177 10.89 -14.75 1.33
N LYS A 178 11.19 -13.47 1.10
CA LYS A 178 12.51 -13.00 0.61
C LYS A 178 13.22 -12.30 1.77
N ASP A 179 14.51 -12.56 1.91
CA ASP A 179 15.34 -11.81 2.85
C ASP A 179 15.37 -10.33 2.43
N ALA A 180 15.34 -9.43 3.40
CA ALA A 180 15.36 -7.99 3.14
C ALA A 180 16.60 -7.58 2.32
N GLU A 181 17.72 -8.27 2.50
CA GLU A 181 18.97 -8.05 1.76
C GLU A 181 18.82 -8.36 0.25
N ASP A 182 18.01 -9.36 -0.12
CA ASP A 182 17.69 -9.68 -1.53
C ASP A 182 16.69 -8.68 -2.16
N LEU A 183 16.04 -7.84 -1.35
CA LEU A 183 15.09 -6.80 -1.77
C LEU A 183 15.76 -5.43 -1.94
N PHE A 184 16.86 -5.17 -1.21
CA PHE A 184 17.61 -3.90 -1.27
C PHE A 184 18.77 -3.92 -2.26
N GLU A 185 19.13 -5.07 -2.86
CA GLU A 185 19.95 -5.10 -4.07
C GLU A 185 19.19 -4.59 -5.31
N ASP A 186 17.86 -4.66 -5.30
CA ASP A 186 16.95 -4.00 -6.26
C ASP A 186 16.69 -2.54 -5.83
N GLY A 187 17.76 -1.82 -5.48
CA GLY A 187 17.70 -0.44 -5.03
C GLY A 187 17.23 0.49 -6.13
N ASP A 188 15.95 0.87 -6.10
CA ASP A 188 15.42 2.19 -6.49
C ASP A 188 13.88 2.33 -6.28
N LEU A 189 13.26 1.51 -5.41
CA LEU A 189 11.79 1.45 -5.31
C LEU A 189 11.12 2.65 -4.57
N PHE A 190 11.89 3.57 -4.00
CA PHE A 190 11.35 4.63 -3.11
C PHE A 190 12.01 6.02 -3.23
N GLU A 191 12.57 6.40 -4.38
CA GLU A 191 12.96 7.81 -4.58
C GLU A 191 11.92 8.60 -5.39
N GLU A 192 11.30 9.55 -4.72
CA GLU A 192 10.34 10.52 -5.26
C GLU A 192 11.07 11.47 -6.24
N GLY A 193 10.94 11.20 -7.54
CA GLY A 193 11.30 12.16 -8.60
C GLY A 193 12.52 11.88 -9.48
N SER A 194 13.12 10.68 -9.49
CA SER A 194 14.28 10.41 -10.37
C SER A 194 14.26 9.04 -11.03
N LEU A 195 13.45 8.85 -12.08
CA LEU A 195 13.62 7.73 -13.03
C LEU A 195 14.20 8.17 -14.38
N PHE A 196 14.33 9.48 -14.64
CA PHE A 196 14.80 9.99 -15.93
C PHE A 196 15.77 11.19 -15.88
N GLU A 197 16.12 11.75 -14.72
CA GLU A 197 16.97 12.96 -14.73
C GLU A 197 18.47 12.68 -14.91
N ASN A 198 18.96 11.46 -14.66
CA ASN A 198 20.41 11.19 -14.63
C ASN A 198 20.94 10.07 -15.55
N LEU A 199 20.11 9.39 -16.34
CA LEU A 199 20.61 8.35 -17.24
C LEU A 199 20.76 8.89 -18.66
N SER A 200 22.01 8.96 -19.13
CA SER A 200 22.30 9.37 -20.50
C SER A 200 21.81 8.29 -21.47
N PRO A 201 21.34 8.65 -22.68
CA PRO A 201 20.95 7.68 -23.68
C PRO A 201 22.05 6.63 -23.94
N GLU A 202 23.32 7.01 -23.86
CA GLU A 202 24.46 6.11 -24.03
C GLU A 202 24.56 5.00 -22.96
N ASP A 203 24.02 5.20 -21.75
CA ASP A 203 24.01 4.18 -20.69
C ASP A 203 22.91 3.13 -20.90
N ILE A 204 21.87 3.46 -21.69
CA ILE A 204 20.74 2.59 -22.03
C ILE A 204 21.07 1.71 -23.26
N PHE A 205 21.93 2.19 -24.17
CA PHE A 205 22.25 1.52 -25.44
C PHE A 205 23.56 0.70 -25.44
N GLY A 206 24.15 0.41 -24.29
CA GLY A 206 25.36 -0.42 -24.17
C GLY A 206 25.11 -1.87 -24.61
N GLU A 207 25.87 -2.34 -25.60
CA GLU A 207 25.69 -3.58 -26.37
C GLU A 207 25.78 -4.94 -25.61
N ASP A 208 25.78 -4.98 -24.28
CA ASP A 208 26.08 -6.24 -23.57
C ASP A 208 25.36 -6.44 -22.22
N ARG A 209 24.06 -6.10 -22.14
CA ARG A 209 23.20 -6.56 -21.03
C ARG A 209 22.23 -7.64 -21.50
N THR A 210 22.58 -8.89 -21.22
CA THR A 210 21.59 -9.97 -21.12
C THR A 210 20.74 -9.71 -19.88
N ALA A 211 19.45 -9.42 -20.06
CA ALA A 211 18.51 -9.08 -19.00
C ALA A 211 18.28 -10.27 -18.04
N ASP A 212 18.77 -10.16 -16.81
CA ASP A 212 18.50 -11.11 -15.72
C ASP A 212 17.32 -10.67 -14.82
N ASP A 213 16.88 -9.42 -14.92
CA ASP A 213 15.73 -8.85 -14.22
C ASP A 213 14.56 -8.56 -15.19
N LEU A 214 13.34 -8.89 -14.74
CA LEU A 214 12.12 -8.80 -15.55
C LEU A 214 11.81 -7.36 -15.98
N GLU A 215 12.19 -6.38 -15.16
CA GLU A 215 11.94 -4.96 -15.38
C GLU A 215 12.89 -4.38 -16.44
N THR A 216 14.21 -4.62 -16.36
CA THR A 216 15.12 -4.28 -17.48
C THR A 216 14.75 -5.06 -18.72
N GLY A 217 14.36 -6.33 -18.60
CA GLY A 217 13.86 -7.14 -19.71
C GLY A 217 12.64 -6.52 -20.38
N PHE A 218 11.69 -5.99 -19.61
CA PHE A 218 10.51 -5.28 -20.12
C PHE A 218 10.89 -3.95 -20.77
N CYS A 219 11.81 -3.18 -20.18
CA CYS A 219 12.28 -1.91 -20.74
C CYS A 219 12.95 -2.07 -22.11
N LEU A 220 13.63 -3.20 -22.34
CA LEU A 220 14.29 -3.55 -23.61
C LEU A 220 13.32 -4.06 -24.68
N MET A 221 12.07 -4.37 -24.33
CA MET A 221 11.06 -4.81 -25.29
C MET A 221 10.62 -3.65 -26.20
N THR A 222 10.32 -3.98 -27.45
CA THR A 222 9.64 -3.07 -28.36
C THR A 222 8.24 -2.71 -27.85
N ASP A 223 7.69 -1.61 -28.35
CA ASP A 223 6.35 -1.13 -27.94
C ASP A 223 5.23 -2.14 -28.29
N GLU A 224 5.41 -2.98 -29.31
CA GLU A 224 4.51 -4.11 -29.60
C GLU A 224 4.70 -5.27 -28.61
N GLU A 225 5.93 -5.62 -28.26
CA GLU A 225 6.23 -6.68 -27.31
C GLU A 225 5.75 -6.32 -25.88
N LYS A 226 5.96 -5.08 -25.44
CA LYS A 226 5.42 -4.56 -24.17
C LYS A 226 3.90 -4.70 -24.14
N PHE A 227 3.24 -4.28 -25.22
CA PHE A 227 1.79 -4.36 -25.34
C PHE A 227 1.28 -5.79 -25.21
N ASP A 228 1.85 -6.73 -25.99
CA ASP A 228 1.44 -8.13 -25.96
C ASP A 228 1.77 -8.83 -24.63
N PHE A 229 2.92 -8.51 -24.02
CA PHE A 229 3.31 -8.99 -22.70
C PHE A 229 2.30 -8.56 -21.64
N LEU A 230 1.96 -7.27 -21.59
CA LEU A 230 1.02 -6.73 -20.61
C LEU A 230 -0.42 -7.20 -20.85
N LEU A 231 -0.82 -7.49 -22.09
CA LEU A 231 -2.11 -8.14 -22.33
C LEU A 231 -2.20 -9.54 -21.69
N ASP A 232 -1.10 -10.28 -21.59
CA ASP A 232 -1.10 -11.59 -20.92
C ASP A 232 -0.83 -11.52 -19.42
N LYS A 233 0.17 -10.75 -19.02
CA LYS A 233 0.71 -10.73 -17.66
C LYS A 233 0.34 -9.48 -16.87
N GLY A 234 -0.28 -8.48 -17.46
CA GLY A 234 -0.57 -7.20 -16.80
C GLY A 234 -1.35 -7.30 -15.49
N PRO A 235 -2.29 -8.25 -15.26
CA PRO A 235 -2.90 -8.41 -13.93
C PRO A 235 -1.90 -8.77 -12.82
N ASP A 236 -0.74 -9.33 -13.16
CA ASP A 236 0.31 -9.71 -12.21
C ASP A 236 1.39 -8.61 -12.06
N TYR A 237 1.41 -7.62 -12.97
CA TYR A 237 2.40 -6.54 -13.05
C TYR A 237 1.71 -5.19 -13.29
N ILE A 238 0.91 -4.76 -12.33
CA ILE A 238 0.06 -3.58 -12.51
C ILE A 238 0.88 -2.28 -12.61
N GLU A 239 2.05 -2.21 -11.96
CA GLU A 239 2.94 -1.06 -12.05
C GLU A 239 3.43 -0.90 -13.49
N LEU A 240 3.87 -1.98 -14.13
CA LEU A 240 4.28 -1.96 -15.54
C LEU A 240 3.11 -1.58 -16.48
N VAL A 241 1.88 -1.97 -16.16
CA VAL A 241 0.69 -1.49 -16.90
C VAL A 241 0.52 0.00 -16.71
N GLN A 242 0.62 0.51 -15.49
CA GLN A 242 0.50 1.94 -15.19
C GLN A 242 1.58 2.73 -15.93
N ASP A 243 2.84 2.34 -15.81
CA ASP A 243 3.97 3.01 -16.45
C ASP A 243 3.83 3.03 -17.97
N TYR A 244 3.43 1.90 -18.55
CA TYR A 244 3.18 1.82 -19.99
C TYR A 244 2.06 2.77 -20.45
N ILE A 245 0.96 2.85 -19.70
CA ILE A 245 -0.14 3.77 -20.02
C ILE A 245 0.29 5.24 -19.85
N MET A 246 1.03 5.57 -18.80
CA MET A 246 1.53 6.94 -18.57
C MET A 246 2.58 7.34 -19.62
N GLU A 247 3.43 6.41 -20.06
CA GLU A 247 4.36 6.61 -21.18
C GLU A 247 3.60 6.92 -22.48
N LEU A 248 2.54 6.18 -22.77
CA LEU A 248 1.69 6.46 -23.93
C LEU A 248 0.94 7.80 -23.79
N GLU A 249 0.51 8.17 -22.59
CA GLU A 249 -0.14 9.45 -22.32
C GLU A 249 0.82 10.62 -22.57
N GLY A 250 2.05 10.53 -22.05
CA GLY A 250 3.09 11.53 -22.26
C GLY A 250 3.47 11.71 -23.73
N LYS A 251 3.33 10.66 -24.55
CA LYS A 251 3.49 10.70 -26.01
C LYS A 251 2.22 11.11 -26.77
N GLU A 252 1.15 11.47 -26.06
CA GLU A 252 -0.19 11.75 -26.56
C GLU A 252 -0.80 10.61 -27.43
N ASN A 253 -0.35 9.36 -27.23
CA ASN A 253 -0.78 8.19 -28.01
C ASN A 253 -2.05 7.54 -27.43
N PHE A 254 -3.10 8.33 -27.32
CA PHE A 254 -4.37 7.93 -26.73
C PHE A 254 -5.12 6.86 -27.52
N ASP A 255 -4.88 6.76 -28.84
CA ASP A 255 -5.44 5.70 -29.67
C ASP A 255 -4.92 4.32 -29.23
N LYS A 256 -3.62 4.22 -28.92
CA LYS A 256 -3.02 2.98 -28.42
C LYS A 256 -3.45 2.65 -27.00
N ILE A 257 -3.64 3.66 -26.14
CA ILE A 257 -4.24 3.49 -24.80
C ILE A 257 -5.64 2.88 -24.91
N GLN A 258 -6.49 3.38 -25.83
CA GLN A 258 -7.82 2.81 -26.04
C GLN A 258 -7.78 1.38 -26.58
N ASP A 259 -6.89 1.09 -27.54
CA ASP A 259 -6.73 -0.25 -28.06
C ASP A 259 -6.27 -1.24 -26.98
N PHE A 260 -5.31 -0.83 -26.13
CA PHE A 260 -4.87 -1.60 -24.97
C PHE A 260 -6.04 -1.86 -24.01
N TYR A 261 -6.74 -0.79 -23.60
CA TYR A 261 -7.87 -0.88 -22.69
C TYR A 261 -8.93 -1.87 -23.17
N LYS A 262 -9.29 -1.78 -24.47
CA LYS A 262 -10.29 -2.67 -25.07
C LYS A 262 -9.83 -4.12 -25.06
N LYS A 263 -8.63 -4.41 -25.59
CA LYS A 263 -8.09 -5.77 -25.67
C LYS A 263 -7.86 -6.39 -24.29
N PHE A 264 -7.39 -5.58 -23.33
CA PHE A 264 -7.18 -6.04 -21.97
C PHE A 264 -8.52 -6.39 -21.31
N ASN A 265 -9.55 -5.55 -21.43
CA ASN A 265 -10.87 -5.85 -20.87
C ASN A 265 -11.57 -7.04 -21.56
N GLU A 266 -11.30 -7.28 -22.83
CA GLU A 266 -11.80 -8.48 -23.52
C GLU A 266 -11.26 -9.76 -22.88
N LYS A 267 -9.99 -9.74 -22.44
CA LYS A 267 -9.28 -10.88 -21.86
C LYS A 267 -9.45 -11.00 -20.34
N HIS A 268 -9.38 -9.89 -19.62
CA HIS A 268 -9.42 -9.78 -18.17
C HIS A 268 -10.61 -8.89 -17.77
N ARG A 269 -11.82 -9.44 -17.90
CA ARG A 269 -13.06 -8.70 -17.64
C ARG A 269 -13.15 -8.22 -16.19
N ASN A 270 -13.71 -7.03 -16.02
CA ASN A 270 -14.01 -6.42 -14.72
C ASN A 270 -12.77 -6.34 -13.82
N PHE A 271 -11.68 -5.77 -14.34
CA PHE A 271 -10.45 -5.57 -13.59
C PHE A 271 -10.35 -4.08 -13.17
N PRO A 272 -10.79 -3.73 -11.93
CA PRO A 272 -10.89 -2.33 -11.49
C PRO A 272 -9.62 -1.49 -11.62
N PRO A 273 -8.40 -2.02 -11.34
CA PRO A 273 -7.18 -1.22 -11.43
C PRO A 273 -6.96 -0.61 -12.82
N LEU A 274 -7.28 -1.33 -13.91
CA LEU A 274 -7.14 -0.80 -15.25
C LEU A 274 -8.09 0.41 -15.48
N HIS A 275 -9.32 0.34 -14.98
CA HIS A 275 -10.26 1.46 -15.10
C HIS A 275 -9.73 2.72 -14.41
N LEU A 276 -9.10 2.57 -13.23
CA LEU A 276 -8.48 3.69 -12.52
C LEU A 276 -7.29 4.26 -13.29
N ILE A 277 -6.36 3.42 -13.73
CA ILE A 277 -5.16 3.85 -14.49
C ILE A 277 -5.55 4.63 -15.75
N ILE A 278 -6.50 4.10 -16.52
CA ILE A 278 -6.96 4.76 -17.76
C ILE A 278 -7.73 6.04 -17.42
N GLY A 279 -8.56 6.03 -16.36
CA GLY A 279 -9.23 7.23 -15.88
C GLY A 279 -8.23 8.36 -15.62
N THR A 280 -7.16 8.06 -14.86
CA THR A 280 -6.07 9.01 -14.56
C THR A 280 -5.42 9.56 -15.82
N ALA A 281 -5.04 8.71 -16.77
CA ALA A 281 -4.41 9.14 -18.01
C ALA A 281 -5.31 10.07 -18.86
N TYR A 282 -6.63 9.99 -18.70
CA TYR A 282 -7.57 10.85 -19.42
C TYR A 282 -7.94 12.14 -18.70
N VAL A 283 -7.58 12.32 -17.42
CA VAL A 283 -7.97 13.47 -16.60
C VAL A 283 -7.61 14.79 -17.28
N GLY A 284 -6.39 14.91 -17.80
CA GLY A 284 -5.92 16.13 -18.46
C GLY A 284 -6.49 16.37 -19.86
N LYS A 285 -6.96 15.32 -20.53
CA LYS A 285 -7.39 15.37 -21.94
C LYS A 285 -8.91 15.45 -22.11
N ASP A 286 -9.64 14.56 -21.43
CA ASP A 286 -11.09 14.48 -21.46
C ASP A 286 -11.60 14.10 -20.06
N PRO A 287 -11.83 15.11 -19.19
CA PRO A 287 -12.29 14.90 -17.82
C PRO A 287 -13.63 14.15 -17.75
N ALA A 288 -14.49 14.29 -18.76
CA ALA A 288 -15.77 13.59 -18.78
C ALA A 288 -15.58 12.09 -19.05
N LEU A 289 -14.68 11.76 -19.99
CA LEU A 289 -14.30 10.37 -20.25
C LEU A 289 -13.54 9.75 -19.06
N ALA A 290 -12.61 10.50 -18.45
CA ALA A 290 -11.92 10.09 -17.22
C ALA A 290 -12.91 9.73 -16.11
N LYS A 291 -13.90 10.59 -15.87
CA LYS A 291 -14.97 10.33 -14.90
C LYS A 291 -15.74 9.04 -15.19
N SER A 292 -16.05 8.77 -16.46
CA SER A 292 -16.73 7.54 -16.83
C SER A 292 -15.91 6.28 -16.52
N TYR A 293 -14.58 6.34 -16.61
CA TYR A 293 -13.71 5.24 -16.21
C TYR A 293 -13.66 5.05 -14.70
N PHE A 294 -13.66 6.12 -13.91
CA PHE A 294 -13.75 6.01 -12.45
C PHE A 294 -15.10 5.41 -12.01
N GLU A 295 -16.20 5.80 -12.66
CA GLU A 295 -17.52 5.21 -12.45
C GLU A 295 -17.54 3.71 -12.84
N GLU A 296 -16.83 3.33 -13.90
CA GLU A 296 -16.66 1.93 -14.31
C GLU A 296 -15.82 1.11 -13.31
N ALA A 297 -14.77 1.71 -12.75
CA ALA A 297 -13.96 1.11 -11.69
C ALA A 297 -14.83 0.83 -10.45
N LEU A 298 -15.61 1.84 -10.02
CA LEU A 298 -16.57 1.73 -8.92
C LEU A 298 -17.59 0.63 -9.17
N ARG A 299 -18.19 0.59 -10.36
CA ARG A 299 -19.16 -0.45 -10.72
C ARG A 299 -18.53 -1.84 -10.66
N SER A 300 -17.32 -2.00 -11.20
CA SER A 300 -16.58 -3.27 -11.18
C SER A 300 -16.29 -3.74 -9.75
N VAL A 301 -15.91 -2.84 -8.85
CA VAL A 301 -15.73 -3.14 -7.42
C VAL A 301 -17.05 -3.55 -6.76
N GLN A 302 -18.13 -2.81 -7.00
CA GLN A 302 -19.45 -3.06 -6.38
C GLN A 302 -20.08 -4.39 -6.83
N GLU A 303 -19.99 -4.71 -8.12
CA GLU A 303 -20.54 -5.92 -8.71
C GLU A 303 -19.71 -7.17 -8.39
N SER A 304 -18.46 -7.00 -7.95
CA SER A 304 -17.60 -8.11 -7.55
C SER A 304 -18.18 -8.85 -6.35
N LYS A 305 -18.32 -10.18 -6.49
CA LYS A 305 -18.70 -11.06 -5.37
C LYS A 305 -17.51 -11.40 -4.47
N GLU A 306 -16.32 -10.96 -4.85
CA GLU A 306 -15.06 -11.32 -4.21
C GLU A 306 -14.60 -10.26 -3.21
N PHE A 307 -15.20 -9.06 -3.23
CA PHE A 307 -14.95 -8.03 -2.23
C PHE A 307 -16.02 -8.09 -1.13
N PRO A 308 -15.65 -8.11 0.16
CA PRO A 308 -16.56 -7.84 1.27
C PRO A 308 -17.22 -6.47 1.15
N GLU A 309 -18.45 -6.32 1.65
CA GLU A 309 -19.18 -5.05 1.56
C GLU A 309 -18.46 -3.88 2.27
N GLU A 310 -17.77 -4.13 3.38
CA GLU A 310 -16.96 -3.13 4.09
C GLU A 310 -15.85 -2.55 3.19
N ILE A 311 -15.11 -3.42 2.48
CA ILE A 311 -14.05 -3.01 1.53
C ILE A 311 -14.64 -2.27 0.32
N LYS A 312 -15.83 -2.67 -0.14
CA LYS A 312 -16.51 -1.96 -1.24
C LYS A 312 -16.89 -0.54 -0.86
N GLU A 313 -17.37 -0.32 0.37
CA GLU A 313 -17.71 1.01 0.87
C GLU A 313 -16.47 1.90 1.02
N ASP A 314 -15.36 1.35 1.52
CA ASP A 314 -14.09 2.07 1.65
C ASP A 314 -13.49 2.42 0.28
N LEU A 315 -13.39 1.44 -0.62
CA LEU A 315 -12.91 1.68 -2.00
C LEU A 315 -13.79 2.70 -2.72
N LYS A 316 -15.10 2.66 -2.51
CA LYS A 316 -16.00 3.68 -3.06
C LYS A 316 -15.63 5.07 -2.56
N SER A 317 -15.49 5.22 -1.25
CA SER A 317 -15.16 6.50 -0.63
C SER A 317 -13.83 7.06 -1.14
N HIS A 318 -12.82 6.21 -1.30
CA HIS A 318 -11.51 6.61 -1.83
C HIS A 318 -11.56 6.98 -3.32
N ILE A 319 -12.26 6.22 -4.16
CA ILE A 319 -12.38 6.53 -5.59
C ILE A 319 -13.20 7.81 -5.80
N ASP A 320 -14.27 8.02 -5.03
CA ASP A 320 -15.05 9.27 -5.07
C ASP A 320 -14.19 10.47 -4.68
N LEU A 321 -13.38 10.35 -3.61
CA LEU A 321 -12.44 11.39 -3.19
C LEU A 321 -11.38 11.67 -4.26
N LEU A 322 -10.71 10.65 -4.78
CA LEU A 322 -9.70 10.78 -5.82
C LEU A 322 -10.29 11.45 -7.08
N THR A 323 -11.49 11.04 -7.49
CA THR A 323 -12.20 11.63 -8.62
C THR A 323 -12.44 13.12 -8.41
N SER A 324 -12.84 13.53 -7.20
CA SER A 324 -13.06 14.95 -6.88
C SER A 324 -11.77 15.75 -6.98
N LEU A 325 -10.67 15.27 -6.39
CA LEU A 325 -9.37 15.94 -6.38
C LEU A 325 -8.79 16.09 -7.79
N LEU A 326 -8.79 15.02 -8.58
CA LEU A 326 -8.24 15.02 -9.93
C LEU A 326 -9.03 15.92 -10.88
N LEU A 327 -10.35 16.00 -10.72
CA LEU A 327 -11.20 16.88 -11.53
C LEU A 327 -11.07 18.35 -11.12
N GLU A 328 -10.92 18.65 -9.82
CA GLU A 328 -10.63 20.00 -9.34
C GLU A 328 -9.30 20.52 -9.93
N GLU A 329 -8.22 19.73 -9.83
CA GLU A 329 -6.91 20.08 -10.40
C GLU A 329 -6.96 20.29 -11.92
N ALA A 330 -7.70 19.44 -12.64
CA ALA A 330 -7.89 19.59 -14.08
C ALA A 330 -8.62 20.91 -14.42
N THR A 331 -9.63 21.30 -13.62
CA THR A 331 -10.34 22.57 -13.84
C THR A 331 -9.45 23.78 -13.59
N GLU A 332 -8.61 23.77 -12.55
CA GLU A 332 -7.66 24.86 -12.26
C GLU A 332 -6.63 25.03 -13.39
N LYS A 333 -6.05 23.93 -13.90
CA LYS A 333 -5.10 23.96 -15.02
C LYS A 333 -5.73 24.49 -16.32
N VAL A 334 -7.02 24.24 -16.55
CA VAL A 334 -7.75 24.79 -17.70
C VAL A 334 -8.00 26.29 -17.53
N GLU A 335 -8.32 26.75 -16.31
CA GLU A 335 -8.51 28.17 -16.01
C GLU A 335 -7.21 28.98 -16.12
N GLU A 336 -6.07 28.45 -15.67
CA GLU A 336 -4.75 29.07 -15.85
C GLU A 336 -4.38 29.22 -17.33
N LYS A 337 -4.51 28.15 -18.13
CA LYS A 337 -4.27 28.20 -19.59
C LYS A 337 -5.20 29.20 -20.29
N ALA A 338 -6.45 29.34 -19.83
CA ALA A 338 -7.40 30.33 -20.35
C ALA A 338 -7.08 31.78 -19.91
N GLY A 339 -6.46 31.96 -18.75
CA GLY A 339 -5.99 33.24 -18.22
C GLY A 339 -4.77 33.80 -18.95
N GLU A 340 -3.81 32.94 -19.32
CA GLU A 340 -2.63 33.34 -20.10
C GLU A 340 -2.98 33.73 -21.54
N GLY A 341 -3.92 33.02 -22.17
CA GLY A 341 -4.43 33.35 -23.50
C GLY A 341 -5.08 34.75 -23.62
N LYS A 342 -5.52 35.35 -22.51
CA LYS A 342 -6.14 36.68 -22.49
C LYS A 342 -5.15 37.85 -22.37
N LYS A 343 -3.87 37.61 -22.03
CA LYS A 343 -2.85 38.68 -21.97
C LYS A 343 -2.22 39.03 -23.34
N GLY A 344 -2.48 38.27 -24.40
CA GLY A 344 -1.86 38.45 -25.72
C GLY A 344 -2.62 39.27 -26.78
N LYS A 345 -3.81 39.84 -26.48
CA LYS A 345 -4.64 40.50 -27.51
C LYS A 345 -4.93 41.98 -27.23
N LYS A 346 -3.88 42.82 -27.25
CA LYS A 346 -4.04 44.28 -27.36
C LYS A 346 -4.14 44.71 -28.84
N THR A 347 -5.39 44.76 -29.30
CA THR A 347 -5.96 45.80 -30.20
C THR A 347 -5.17 46.22 -31.44
N CYS A 348 -5.51 45.60 -32.58
CA CYS A 348 -5.48 46.28 -33.87
C CYS A 348 -6.81 47.06 -34.00
N LYS A 349 -6.76 48.41 -33.94
CA LYS A 349 -7.93 49.26 -34.26
C LYS A 349 -7.60 50.11 -35.48
N SER A 350 -8.33 49.83 -36.55
CA SER A 350 -8.38 50.59 -37.80
C SER A 350 -9.04 51.96 -37.58
N GLY A 351 -8.50 52.97 -38.25
CA GLY A 351 -9.06 54.32 -38.34
C GLY A 351 -8.71 54.95 -39.69
N LYS A 352 -9.73 55.12 -40.53
CA LYS A 352 -9.68 55.50 -41.95
C LYS A 352 -9.82 57.02 -42.11
N LYS A 353 -8.99 57.69 -42.94
CA LYS A 353 -9.39 58.70 -43.97
C LYS A 353 -8.21 59.26 -44.81
N THR A 354 -8.38 59.06 -46.13
CA THR A 354 -7.85 59.58 -47.42
C THR A 354 -7.47 61.08 -47.58
N PRO A 355 -7.01 61.60 -48.76
CA PRO A 355 -6.23 61.07 -49.92
C PRO A 355 -5.17 62.07 -50.53
N LYS A 356 -4.57 61.73 -51.70
CA LYS A 356 -3.74 62.52 -52.67
C LYS A 356 -2.25 62.71 -52.29
N LYS A 357 -1.26 62.76 -53.19
CA LYS A 357 -1.13 62.71 -54.66
C LYS A 357 0.36 62.45 -54.99
N ASP A 358 0.59 61.83 -56.15
CA ASP A 358 1.71 62.00 -57.08
C ASP A 358 3.18 61.77 -56.67
N SER A 359 3.83 61.05 -57.61
CA SER A 359 5.16 61.26 -58.19
C SER A 359 6.35 60.39 -57.73
N GLU A 360 6.74 59.54 -58.69
CA GLU A 360 8.10 59.37 -59.20
C GLU A 360 9.18 58.65 -58.35
N SER A 361 9.43 57.42 -58.79
CA SER A 361 10.71 57.01 -59.41
C SER A 361 11.90 56.60 -58.53
N LYS A 362 12.54 55.53 -59.04
CA LYS A 362 13.95 55.12 -58.95
C LYS A 362 14.40 54.17 -57.83
N THR A 363 14.52 52.91 -58.24
CA THR A 363 15.73 52.05 -58.30
C THR A 363 16.89 52.22 -57.29
N ASN A 364 17.39 51.03 -56.91
CA ASN A 364 18.75 50.67 -56.44
C ASN A 364 19.09 51.08 -55.00
N VAL A 365 19.64 50.24 -54.13
CA VAL A 365 20.53 49.05 -54.25
C VAL A 365 20.09 48.00 -53.24
#